data_AF-A0A0D2NMM8-F1
#
_entry.id   AF-A0A0D2NMM8-F1
#
_cell.length_a   1.000
_cell.length_b   1.000
_cell.length_c   1.000
_cell.angle_alpha   90.00
_cell.angle_beta   90.00
_cell.angle_gamma   90.00
#
_symmetry.space_group_name_H-M   'P 1'
#
loop_
_entity.id
_entity.type
_entity.pdbx_description
1 polymer ?
#
loop_
_entity_poly.entity_id
_entity_poly.type
_entity_poly.pdbx_seq_one_letter_code
_entity_poly.pdbx_strand_id
1 'polypeptide(L)'
;MARTWLHLTSSIIVCALICFNFFTVDAKDHHPRPMLLPLQLTSRNHSQQRHLDNIRRHLQQSGLSSSTPNARMRLYDDLLSNGYYTTRLWIGTPPQEFALIVDTGSTVTYVPCSSCAHCGKHQDPRFQPDLSSTYQPVKCNPSCNCDDEQKQCTYDRRYAEMSSSSGVLGEDIVSFGNESELVPQRAVFGCENRETGDLYSQRADGIMGLGRGQLSIVDQLVDKSVIGDSFSLCYGGMDVGGGAMVLGKITPPPEMVFSHSDPFRSPYYNIELKEMHVAGKRLKLPTGVFDGRHGTVLDSGTTYAYFQKDAFVAFRDAILREVHSLKRVRGPDPNYDDICFSGAGRDVSQLSKSFPEVEMVFNNGNKLLLSPENYLFRHTKLIGAYCLGIFANAESTTLLGGIVVRNTLVTYDRDNDRIGFLKTNCSELWRRVKISGAPAPAPSVSQSNDTNLEIPPASAPSESPANVLPARQ
;
A
#
# COMPACT_ATOMS: atom_id res chain seq x y z
N MET A 1 72.77 -17.06 45.97
CA MET A 1 72.64 -18.03 47.08
C MET A 1 71.16 -18.32 47.26
N ALA A 2 70.80 -19.60 47.11
CA ALA A 2 69.79 -20.36 47.84
C ALA A 2 68.47 -19.70 48.35
N ARG A 3 67.36 -20.39 48.02
CA ARG A 3 66.14 -20.62 48.84
C ARG A 3 65.20 -19.39 49.00
N THR A 4 63.88 -19.48 49.05
CA THR A 4 62.91 -20.58 49.08
C THR A 4 61.52 -20.03 48.78
N TRP A 5 60.66 -20.91 48.29
CA TRP A 5 59.22 -20.76 48.14
C TRP A 5 58.43 -20.32 49.40
N LEU A 6 57.19 -19.91 49.12
CA LEU A 6 56.01 -19.71 49.99
C LEU A 6 55.91 -18.38 50.74
N HIS A 7 55.17 -17.43 50.15
CA HIS A 7 53.87 -16.97 50.65
C HIS A 7 53.38 -15.85 49.71
N LEU A 8 52.29 -16.09 48.96
CA LEU A 8 51.22 -15.14 48.59
C LEU A 8 50.37 -15.74 47.45
N THR A 9 49.65 -16.81 47.75
CA THR A 9 48.49 -17.25 46.94
C THR A 9 47.24 -17.11 47.79
N SER A 10 46.78 -15.86 47.99
CA SER A 10 45.44 -15.55 48.52
C SER A 10 45.01 -14.10 48.29
N SER A 11 45.31 -13.53 47.12
CA SER A 11 44.73 -12.22 46.74
C SER A 11 44.41 -12.06 45.25
N ILE A 12 44.38 -13.14 44.46
CA ILE A 12 44.02 -13.06 43.01
C ILE A 12 42.78 -13.91 42.67
N ILE A 13 42.10 -14.49 43.66
CA ILE A 13 40.85 -15.24 43.45
C ILE A 13 39.73 -14.59 44.26
N VAL A 14 39.44 -13.31 44.00
CA VAL A 14 38.13 -12.69 44.34
C VAL A 14 37.69 -11.64 43.30
N CYS A 15 38.59 -11.05 42.49
CA CYS A 15 38.18 -10.04 41.49
C CYS A 15 37.94 -10.56 40.05
N ALA A 16 37.91 -11.87 39.82
CA ALA A 16 37.68 -12.44 38.48
C ALA A 16 36.25 -12.99 38.26
N LEU A 17 35.32 -12.80 39.21
CA LEU A 17 33.97 -13.37 39.17
C LEU A 17 32.81 -12.35 39.24
N ILE A 18 33.08 -11.04 39.09
CA ILE A 18 32.02 -10.01 39.18
C ILE A 18 31.90 -9.13 37.90
N CYS A 19 32.69 -9.35 36.84
CA CYS A 19 32.58 -8.53 35.61
C CYS A 19 32.18 -9.28 34.33
N PHE A 20 31.60 -10.48 34.42
CA PHE A 20 31.01 -11.18 33.27
C PHE A 20 29.50 -11.37 33.47
N ASN A 21 28.77 -10.26 33.53
CA ASN A 21 27.32 -10.26 33.39
C ASN A 21 26.87 -8.93 32.78
N PHE A 22 27.36 -8.60 31.60
CA PHE A 22 26.73 -7.59 30.76
C PHE A 22 27.00 -7.86 29.27
N PHE A 23 25.90 -8.08 28.56
CA PHE A 23 25.72 -7.98 27.11
C PHE A 23 26.58 -8.88 26.20
N THR A 24 26.27 -10.18 26.18
CA THR A 24 26.17 -10.85 24.87
C THR A 24 24.82 -10.48 24.28
N VAL A 25 24.78 -9.40 23.48
CA VAL A 25 23.68 -9.17 22.55
C VAL A 25 23.80 -10.27 21.51
N ASP A 26 23.06 -11.35 21.75
CA ASP A 26 22.86 -12.40 20.77
C ASP A 26 22.22 -11.74 19.55
N ALA A 27 22.90 -11.86 18.40
CA ALA A 27 22.44 -11.33 17.13
C ALA A 27 21.21 -12.14 16.70
N LYS A 28 20.05 -11.82 17.27
CA LYS A 28 18.77 -12.40 16.87
C LYS A 28 18.50 -12.02 15.42
N ASP A 29 18.30 -13.07 14.63
CA ASP A 29 17.62 -13.07 13.32
C ASP A 29 16.63 -11.91 13.21
N HIS A 30 16.98 -10.91 12.41
CA HIS A 30 16.05 -9.87 11.99
C HIS A 30 15.12 -10.48 10.95
N HIS A 31 14.07 -11.16 11.43
CA HIS A 31 12.92 -11.43 10.57
C HIS A 31 12.16 -10.10 10.37
N PRO A 32 11.78 -9.75 9.12
CA PRO A 32 10.98 -8.56 8.89
C PRO A 32 9.66 -8.71 9.62
N ARG A 33 9.40 -7.79 10.56
CA ARG A 33 8.06 -7.60 11.13
C ARG A 33 7.16 -7.12 9.99
N PRO A 34 5.93 -7.64 9.85
CA PRO A 34 4.96 -7.01 8.97
C PRO A 34 4.71 -5.60 9.49
N MET A 35 5.15 -4.61 8.73
CA MET A 35 5.02 -3.21 9.11
C MET A 35 3.54 -2.84 9.17
N LEU A 36 3.19 -2.13 10.24
CA LEU A 36 1.84 -1.69 10.49
C LEU A 36 1.86 -0.17 10.43
N LEU A 37 1.42 0.47 9.36
CA LEU A 37 1.21 1.92 9.38
C LEU A 37 -0.28 2.23 9.54
N PRO A 38 -0.91 1.90 10.70
CA PRO A 38 -2.29 2.26 10.89
C PRO A 38 -2.42 3.77 11.00
N LEU A 39 -3.60 4.22 10.59
CA LEU A 39 -4.08 5.60 10.59
C LEU A 39 -3.25 6.58 11.41
N GLN A 40 -2.75 7.61 10.74
CA GLN A 40 -2.13 8.74 11.41
C GLN A 40 -3.02 9.27 12.55
N LEU A 41 -2.45 9.59 13.71
CA LEU A 41 -3.23 10.25 14.75
C LEU A 41 -3.47 11.71 14.35
N THR A 42 -4.72 12.09 14.05
CA THR A 42 -5.09 13.47 13.67
C THR A 42 -5.64 14.25 14.86
N SER A 43 -5.27 15.53 14.95
CA SER A 43 -5.82 16.46 15.96
C SER A 43 -7.23 16.94 15.54
N ARG A 44 -8.08 17.25 16.53
CA ARG A 44 -9.53 17.50 16.39
C ARG A 44 -9.93 18.72 15.52
N ASN A 45 -9.02 19.60 15.12
CA ASN A 45 -9.37 20.92 14.55
C ASN A 45 -9.42 21.02 13.02
N HIS A 46 -9.19 19.95 12.26
CA HIS A 46 -9.15 20.03 10.79
C HIS A 46 -10.50 19.80 10.08
N SER A 47 -11.60 19.47 10.77
CA SER A 47 -12.87 19.11 10.11
C SER A 47 -13.55 20.28 9.38
N GLN A 48 -13.57 21.48 9.96
CA GLN A 48 -14.24 22.64 9.36
C GLN A 48 -13.51 23.17 8.11
N GLN A 49 -12.18 23.20 8.13
CA GLN A 49 -11.38 23.66 6.99
C GLN A 49 -11.46 22.67 5.82
N ARG A 50 -11.45 21.36 6.11
CA ARG A 50 -11.70 20.31 5.10
C ARG A 50 -13.06 20.43 4.41
N HIS A 51 -14.09 20.85 5.15
CA HIS A 51 -15.42 21.04 4.57
C HIS A 51 -15.43 22.15 3.50
N LEU A 52 -14.73 23.26 3.75
CA LEU A 52 -14.61 24.36 2.78
C LEU A 52 -13.75 23.97 1.57
N ASP A 53 -12.64 23.26 1.81
CA ASP A 53 -11.73 22.81 0.75
C ASP A 53 -12.44 21.82 -0.20
N ASN A 54 -13.19 20.85 0.34
CA ASN A 54 -13.96 19.90 -0.48
C ASN A 54 -15.03 20.59 -1.34
N ILE A 55 -15.81 21.53 -0.77
CA ILE A 55 -16.80 22.30 -1.53
C ILE A 55 -16.12 23.07 -2.66
N ARG A 56 -14.98 23.71 -2.38
CA ARG A 56 -14.24 24.47 -3.38
C ARG A 56 -13.77 23.58 -4.54
N ARG A 57 -13.27 22.38 -4.26
CA ARG A 57 -12.84 21.42 -5.30
C ARG A 57 -13.99 20.99 -6.19
N HIS A 58 -15.13 20.62 -5.61
CA HIS A 58 -16.32 20.24 -6.37
C HIS A 58 -16.79 21.36 -7.31
N LEU A 59 -16.74 22.62 -6.84
CA LEU A 59 -17.08 23.76 -7.69
C LEU A 59 -16.07 23.96 -8.83
N GLN A 60 -14.78 23.81 -8.57
CA GLN A 60 -13.71 24.01 -9.56
C GLN A 60 -13.67 22.91 -10.64
N GLN A 61 -14.06 21.68 -10.30
CA GLN A 61 -14.00 20.53 -11.22
C GLN A 61 -15.20 20.40 -12.15
N SER A 62 -16.31 21.08 -11.85
CA SER A 62 -17.51 21.08 -12.69
C SER A 62 -17.31 21.61 -14.14
N GLY A 63 -16.14 22.21 -14.43
CA GLY A 63 -15.77 22.74 -15.75
C GLY A 63 -14.58 22.04 -16.44
N LEU A 64 -14.00 20.97 -15.87
CA LEU A 64 -12.86 20.29 -16.49
C LEU A 64 -13.31 19.27 -17.56
N SER A 65 -12.70 19.37 -18.75
CA SER A 65 -12.86 18.41 -19.85
C SER A 65 -12.49 16.97 -19.43
N SER A 66 -13.11 15.96 -20.06
CA SER A 66 -12.96 14.53 -19.72
C SER A 66 -11.56 13.93 -20.00
N SER A 67 -10.54 14.74 -20.25
CA SER A 67 -9.21 14.33 -20.69
C SER A 67 -8.10 15.01 -19.87
N THR A 68 -8.21 15.01 -18.54
CA THR A 68 -7.04 15.29 -17.69
C THR A 68 -6.04 14.14 -17.80
N PRO A 69 -4.74 14.41 -17.87
CA PRO A 69 -3.73 13.34 -17.87
C PRO A 69 -3.78 12.58 -16.54
N ASN A 70 -3.37 11.32 -16.57
CA ASN A 70 -3.28 10.49 -15.36
C ASN A 70 -1.82 10.14 -15.06
N ALA A 71 -1.47 10.12 -13.77
CA ALA A 71 -0.19 9.57 -13.33
C ALA A 71 -0.31 8.06 -13.18
N ARG A 72 0.13 7.32 -14.20
CA ARG A 72 0.17 5.85 -14.17
C ARG A 72 1.50 5.42 -13.60
N MET A 73 1.47 4.64 -12.53
CA MET A 73 2.68 4.21 -11.83
C MET A 73 2.60 2.72 -11.51
N ARG A 74 3.75 2.06 -11.53
CA ARG A 74 3.86 0.67 -11.11
C ARG A 74 3.93 0.59 -9.59
N LEU A 75 3.30 -0.46 -9.05
CA LEU A 75 3.49 -0.86 -7.66
C LEU A 75 4.52 -1.99 -7.60
N TYR A 76 5.38 -1.91 -6.59
CA TYR A 76 6.47 -2.83 -6.32
C TYR A 76 6.33 -3.38 -4.90
N ASP A 77 7.20 -4.34 -4.60
CA ASP A 77 7.21 -5.10 -3.36
C ASP A 77 5.89 -5.86 -3.13
N ASP A 78 5.86 -6.71 -2.12
CA ASP A 78 4.69 -7.50 -1.80
C ASP A 78 4.48 -7.60 -0.28
N LEU A 79 3.24 -7.84 0.11
CA LEU A 79 2.83 -7.95 1.51
C LEU A 79 3.49 -9.12 2.26
N LEU A 80 4.03 -10.13 1.56
CA LEU A 80 4.69 -11.27 2.20
C LEU A 80 6.15 -10.96 2.54
N SER A 81 6.85 -10.20 1.70
CA SER A 81 8.26 -9.88 1.87
C SER A 81 8.48 -8.68 2.81
N ASN A 82 7.73 -7.60 2.60
CA ASN A 82 7.96 -6.34 3.32
C ASN A 82 6.73 -5.82 4.09
N GLY A 83 5.53 -6.34 3.83
CA GLY A 83 4.29 -5.91 4.48
C GLY A 83 3.62 -4.67 3.87
N TYR A 84 4.19 -4.11 2.80
CA TYR A 84 3.63 -2.95 2.10
C TYR A 84 3.92 -3.01 0.60
N TYR A 85 3.20 -2.17 -0.15
CA TYR A 85 3.50 -1.89 -1.55
C TYR A 85 4.16 -0.53 -1.66
N THR A 86 5.21 -0.45 -2.48
CA THR A 86 5.88 0.81 -2.81
C THR A 86 5.57 1.25 -4.24
N THR A 87 5.74 2.53 -4.51
CA THR A 87 5.85 3.06 -5.88
C THR A 87 7.10 3.91 -6.01
N ARG A 88 7.49 4.23 -7.25
CA ARG A 88 8.65 5.09 -7.52
C ARG A 88 8.20 6.52 -7.75
N LEU A 89 8.77 7.45 -6.98
CA LEU A 89 8.60 8.89 -7.16
C LEU A 89 9.99 9.52 -7.36
N TRP A 90 10.10 10.43 -8.31
CA TRP A 90 11.33 11.19 -8.51
C TRP A 90 11.14 12.62 -8.05
N ILE A 91 12.10 13.15 -7.29
CA ILE A 91 12.06 14.50 -6.72
C ILE A 91 13.35 15.25 -7.11
N GLY A 92 13.20 16.49 -7.59
CA GLY A 92 14.31 17.41 -7.85
C GLY A 92 14.78 17.53 -9.29
N THR A 93 15.74 18.45 -9.50
CA THR A 93 16.39 18.70 -10.80
C THR A 93 17.92 18.77 -10.65
N PRO A 94 18.68 17.74 -11.07
CA PRO A 94 18.21 16.52 -11.73
C PRO A 94 17.37 15.61 -10.81
N PRO A 95 16.49 14.75 -11.37
CA PRO A 95 15.59 13.92 -10.57
C PRO A 95 16.33 12.87 -9.71
N GLN A 96 15.97 12.78 -8.44
CA GLN A 96 16.42 11.76 -7.47
C GLN A 96 15.27 10.77 -7.23
N GLU A 97 15.53 9.46 -7.27
CA GLU A 97 14.51 8.41 -7.20
C GLU A 97 14.30 7.89 -5.78
N PHE A 98 13.03 7.66 -5.41
CA PHE A 98 12.63 7.12 -4.09
C PHE A 98 11.55 6.05 -4.24
N ALA A 99 11.65 4.96 -3.50
CA ALA A 99 10.55 4.02 -3.26
C ALA A 99 9.74 4.43 -2.04
N LEU A 100 8.49 4.83 -2.28
CA LEU A 100 7.60 5.29 -1.22
C LEU A 100 6.50 4.29 -0.98
N ILE A 101 6.22 4.00 0.29
CA ILE A 101 5.04 3.22 0.69
C ILE A 101 3.79 3.97 0.25
N VAL A 102 2.89 3.28 -0.44
CA VAL A 102 1.63 3.86 -0.88
C VAL A 102 0.61 3.78 0.25
N ASP A 103 0.24 4.92 0.82
CA ASP A 103 -0.48 4.94 2.10
C ASP A 103 -1.74 5.82 2.09
N THR A 104 -2.91 5.19 2.05
CA THR A 104 -4.22 5.85 2.18
C THR A 104 -4.60 6.17 3.63
N GLY A 105 -3.85 5.64 4.61
CA GLY A 105 -3.96 5.89 6.05
C GLY A 105 -3.16 7.10 6.55
N SER A 106 -2.47 7.84 5.67
CA SER A 106 -1.76 9.08 6.01
C SER A 106 -1.92 10.18 4.95
N THR A 107 -1.56 11.41 5.34
CA THR A 107 -1.87 12.64 4.58
C THR A 107 -0.65 13.43 4.14
N VAL A 108 0.57 12.88 4.28
CA VAL A 108 1.81 13.58 3.94
C VAL A 108 2.69 12.66 3.13
N THR A 109 3.21 13.17 2.02
CA THR A 109 4.31 12.53 1.29
C THR A 109 5.64 13.03 1.84
N TYR A 110 6.57 12.14 2.16
CA TYR A 110 7.88 12.53 2.70
C TYR A 110 8.99 11.52 2.36
N VAL A 111 10.23 12.02 2.42
CA VAL A 111 11.49 11.28 2.24
C VAL A 111 12.55 11.80 3.22
N PRO A 112 13.55 10.97 3.59
CA PRO A 112 14.64 11.39 4.43
C PRO A 112 15.60 12.27 3.66
N CYS A 113 15.95 13.38 4.28
CA CYS A 113 16.93 14.31 3.74
C CYS A 113 18.35 13.97 4.19
N SER A 114 19.32 14.40 3.38
CA SER A 114 20.74 14.16 3.60
C SER A 114 21.24 14.64 4.96
N SER A 115 20.62 15.70 5.50
CA SER A 115 20.87 16.25 6.84
C SER A 115 20.36 15.39 7.99
N CYS A 116 19.56 14.35 7.74
CA CYS A 116 18.90 13.60 8.80
C CYS A 116 19.88 12.71 9.60
N ALA A 117 20.32 13.17 10.76
CA ALA A 117 21.16 12.38 11.66
C ALA A 117 20.42 11.24 12.37
N HIS A 118 19.08 11.32 12.45
CA HIS A 118 18.22 10.40 13.21
C HIS A 118 17.22 9.63 12.33
N CYS A 119 17.59 9.36 11.08
CA CYS A 119 16.83 8.52 10.16
C CYS A 119 17.56 7.18 9.96
N GLY A 120 16.79 6.18 9.55
CA GLY A 120 17.23 4.87 9.13
C GLY A 120 18.15 4.88 7.92
N LYS A 121 18.62 3.69 7.58
CA LYS A 121 19.24 3.41 6.28
C LYS A 121 18.23 2.63 5.45
N HIS A 122 17.70 3.30 4.44
CA HIS A 122 16.74 2.74 3.50
C HIS A 122 17.46 2.23 2.24
N GLN A 123 16.69 1.81 1.26
CA GLN A 123 17.22 1.16 0.07
C GLN A 123 17.89 2.13 -0.92
N ASP A 124 17.38 3.35 -1.06
CA ASP A 124 17.87 4.37 -1.97
C ASP A 124 18.54 5.54 -1.19
N PRO A 125 19.41 6.34 -1.84
CA PRO A 125 20.05 7.48 -1.17
C PRO A 125 19.04 8.51 -0.68
N ARG A 126 19.32 9.10 0.48
CA ARG A 126 18.52 10.22 1.03
C ARG A 126 18.50 11.41 0.06
N PHE A 127 17.37 12.12 0.04
CA PHE A 127 17.20 13.31 -0.77
C PHE A 127 18.29 14.34 -0.47
N GLN A 128 18.91 14.87 -1.51
CA GLN A 128 19.97 15.87 -1.46
C GLN A 128 19.39 17.21 -1.92
N PRO A 129 18.92 18.08 -1.00
CA PRO A 129 18.31 19.35 -1.39
C PRO A 129 19.28 20.26 -2.16
N ASP A 130 20.54 20.30 -1.73
CA ASP A 130 21.59 21.15 -2.34
C ASP A 130 21.99 20.73 -3.76
N LEU A 131 21.65 19.50 -4.16
CA LEU A 131 21.89 19.00 -5.52
C LEU A 131 20.70 19.22 -6.46
N SER A 132 19.58 19.72 -5.94
CA SER A 132 18.41 20.05 -6.75
C SER A 132 18.34 21.55 -7.02
N SER A 133 18.49 21.93 -8.29
CA SER A 133 18.36 23.33 -8.74
C SER A 133 16.94 23.90 -8.61
N THR A 134 15.93 23.05 -8.39
CA THR A 134 14.52 23.45 -8.30
C THR A 134 13.95 23.37 -6.88
N TYR A 135 14.75 22.91 -5.91
CA TYR A 135 14.38 22.82 -4.50
C TYR A 135 14.21 24.19 -3.88
N GLN A 136 13.13 24.35 -3.10
CA GLN A 136 12.90 25.54 -2.29
C GLN A 136 12.36 25.11 -0.91
N PRO A 137 12.96 25.57 0.20
CA PRO A 137 12.37 25.34 1.52
C PRO A 137 11.06 26.11 1.64
N VAL A 138 10.03 25.47 2.21
CA VAL A 138 8.75 26.14 2.46
C VAL A 138 8.92 27.08 3.66
N LYS A 139 8.91 28.38 3.38
CA LYS A 139 9.10 29.41 4.42
C LYS A 139 7.95 29.39 5.41
N CYS A 140 8.31 29.60 6.68
CA CYS A 140 7.35 29.75 7.77
C CYS A 140 6.31 30.83 7.43
N ASN A 141 5.04 30.51 7.66
CA ASN A 141 3.93 31.43 7.48
C ASN A 141 2.80 31.06 8.47
N PRO A 142 1.82 31.95 8.71
CA PRO A 142 0.75 31.71 9.68
C PRO A 142 -0.14 30.48 9.40
N SER A 143 -0.06 29.89 8.21
CA SER A 143 -0.86 28.73 7.80
C SER A 143 -0.17 27.39 8.05
N CYS A 144 1.06 27.38 8.59
CA CYS A 144 1.80 26.17 8.92
C CYS A 144 2.40 26.23 10.33
N ASN A 145 2.74 25.06 10.89
CA ASN A 145 3.63 25.01 12.04
C ASN A 145 5.04 25.34 11.57
N CYS A 146 5.80 26.07 12.38
CA CYS A 146 7.16 26.45 12.05
C CYS A 146 8.18 25.82 13.00
N ASP A 147 9.43 25.79 12.56
CA ASP A 147 10.58 25.47 13.40
C ASP A 147 10.79 26.53 14.49
N ASP A 148 11.67 26.21 15.46
CA ASP A 148 11.96 27.06 16.61
C ASP A 148 12.48 28.45 16.18
N GLU A 149 13.16 28.52 15.03
CA GLU A 149 13.69 29.75 14.45
C GLU A 149 12.68 30.54 13.61
N GLN A 150 11.44 30.03 13.44
CA GLN A 150 10.39 30.63 12.61
C GLN A 150 10.81 30.89 11.16
N LYS A 151 11.64 30.02 10.61
CA LYS A 151 12.19 30.12 9.25
C LYS A 151 11.46 29.21 8.27
N GLN A 152 11.16 27.98 8.68
CA GLN A 152 10.61 26.95 7.79
C GLN A 152 9.37 26.30 8.39
N CYS A 153 8.44 25.92 7.52
CA CYS A 153 7.32 25.10 7.92
C CYS A 153 7.79 23.69 8.30
N THR A 154 7.23 23.13 9.35
CA THR A 154 7.51 21.78 9.84
C THR A 154 6.31 20.88 9.68
N TYR A 155 6.58 19.58 9.70
CA TYR A 155 5.54 18.57 9.84
C TYR A 155 5.98 17.52 10.87
N ASP A 156 4.98 16.94 11.53
CA ASP A 156 5.15 15.84 12.47
C ASP A 156 4.01 14.85 12.26
N ARG A 157 4.35 13.57 12.20
CA ARG A 157 3.42 12.49 11.96
C ARG A 157 3.70 11.34 12.90
N ARG A 158 2.65 10.87 13.55
CA ARG A 158 2.67 9.67 14.39
C ARG A 158 1.65 8.66 13.88
N TYR A 159 2.12 7.44 13.69
CA TYR A 159 1.33 6.30 13.23
C TYR A 159 0.81 5.51 14.43
N ALA A 160 -0.24 4.72 14.23
CA ALA A 160 -0.81 3.99 15.36
C ALA A 160 0.06 2.80 15.84
N GLU A 161 1.08 2.38 15.07
CA GLU A 161 2.19 1.52 15.59
C GLU A 161 3.17 2.26 16.50
N MET A 162 2.92 3.55 16.76
CA MET A 162 3.71 4.47 17.59
C MET A 162 5.01 4.98 16.98
N SER A 163 5.38 4.54 15.78
CA SER A 163 6.42 5.17 14.96
C SER A 163 6.07 6.61 14.61
N SER A 164 7.09 7.43 14.41
CA SER A 164 6.94 8.84 14.06
C SER A 164 7.91 9.27 12.98
N SER A 165 7.46 10.17 12.11
CA SER A 165 8.27 10.89 11.12
C SER A 165 8.11 12.39 11.35
N SER A 166 9.21 13.13 11.42
CA SER A 166 9.16 14.59 11.52
C SER A 166 10.31 15.27 10.80
N GLY A 167 10.07 16.50 10.36
CA GLY A 167 11.01 17.26 9.57
C GLY A 167 10.49 18.62 9.12
N VAL A 168 11.13 19.16 8.10
CA VAL A 168 10.75 20.43 7.46
C VAL A 168 10.00 20.16 6.16
N LEU A 169 9.20 21.13 5.71
CA LEU A 169 8.54 21.07 4.41
C LEU A 169 9.43 21.70 3.34
N GLY A 170 9.63 20.96 2.25
CA GLY A 170 10.30 21.41 1.04
C GLY A 170 9.34 21.39 -0.14
N GLU A 171 9.58 22.25 -1.13
CA GLU A 171 8.89 22.24 -2.41
C GLU A 171 9.89 21.96 -3.53
N ASP A 172 9.58 20.99 -4.39
CA ASP A 172 10.41 20.68 -5.55
C ASP A 172 9.56 20.10 -6.70
N ILE A 173 10.21 19.82 -7.84
CA ILE A 173 9.59 19.13 -8.96
C ILE A 173 9.51 17.64 -8.65
N VAL A 174 8.30 17.09 -8.67
CA VAL A 174 8.02 15.66 -8.57
C VAL A 174 7.61 15.10 -9.93
N SER A 175 8.08 13.91 -10.26
CA SER A 175 7.65 13.18 -11.46
C SER A 175 7.30 11.74 -11.15
N PHE A 176 6.41 11.18 -11.95
CA PHE A 176 5.74 9.90 -11.70
C PHE A 176 6.28 8.76 -12.58
N GLY A 177 7.47 8.95 -13.15
CA GLY A 177 8.13 8.03 -14.06
C GLY A 177 7.69 8.19 -15.53
N ASN A 178 8.42 7.52 -16.43
CA ASN A 178 8.25 7.67 -17.87
C ASN A 178 6.95 7.05 -18.42
N GLU A 179 6.28 6.23 -17.62
CA GLU A 179 5.02 5.57 -17.99
C GLU A 179 3.79 6.44 -17.67
N SER A 180 3.99 7.59 -17.01
CA SER A 180 2.96 8.56 -16.66
C SER A 180 2.64 9.50 -17.83
N GLU A 181 1.35 9.81 -18.03
CA GLU A 181 0.92 10.89 -18.94
C GLU A 181 1.04 12.26 -18.27
N LEU A 182 0.96 12.30 -16.93
CA LEU A 182 1.11 13.51 -16.16
C LEU A 182 2.58 13.95 -16.19
N VAL A 183 2.81 15.13 -16.74
CA VAL A 183 4.13 15.80 -16.75
C VAL A 183 4.56 16.17 -15.33
N PRO A 184 5.87 16.33 -15.06
CA PRO A 184 6.36 16.69 -13.74
C PRO A 184 5.65 17.91 -13.14
N GLN A 185 5.31 17.82 -11.86
CA GLN A 185 4.57 18.86 -11.14
C GLN A 185 5.41 19.39 -10.02
N ARG A 186 5.24 20.66 -9.67
CA ARG A 186 5.79 21.16 -8.40
C ARG A 186 4.95 20.59 -7.25
N ALA A 187 5.54 20.13 -6.16
CA ALA A 187 4.80 19.65 -4.99
C ALA A 187 5.59 19.88 -3.70
N VAL A 188 4.85 20.08 -2.62
CA VAL A 188 5.36 20.15 -1.25
C VAL A 188 5.44 18.73 -0.68
N PHE A 189 6.54 18.42 -0.03
CA PHE A 189 6.77 17.14 0.65
C PHE A 189 7.55 17.35 1.95
N GLY A 190 7.50 16.34 2.81
CA GLY A 190 8.29 16.30 4.03
C GLY A 190 9.73 15.89 3.75
N CYS A 191 10.67 16.70 4.21
CA CYS A 191 12.09 16.43 4.26
C CYS A 191 12.42 15.98 5.69
N GLU A 192 12.52 14.67 5.93
CA GLU A 192 12.64 14.13 7.30
C GLU A 192 13.97 14.52 7.92
N ASN A 193 13.90 14.85 9.21
CA ASN A 193 15.05 15.04 10.09
C ASN A 193 15.09 14.03 11.24
N ARG A 194 14.01 13.25 11.43
CA ARG A 194 13.92 12.22 12.47
C ARG A 194 12.87 11.16 12.14
N GLU A 195 13.26 9.90 12.35
CA GLU A 195 12.36 8.75 12.33
C GLU A 195 12.43 7.99 13.67
N THR A 196 11.37 7.26 13.99
CA THR A 196 11.36 6.33 15.14
C THR A 196 10.61 5.05 14.80
N GLY A 197 10.80 4.02 15.63
CA GLY A 197 10.06 2.77 15.52
C GLY A 197 10.36 2.02 14.23
N ASP A 198 9.34 1.40 13.66
CA ASP A 198 9.49 0.53 12.49
C ASP A 198 9.88 1.33 11.23
N LEU A 199 9.50 2.62 11.13
CA LEU A 199 9.96 3.55 10.09
C LEU A 199 11.48 3.64 10.00
N TYR A 200 12.17 3.74 11.14
CA TYR A 200 13.64 3.82 11.18
C TYR A 200 14.31 2.57 10.61
N SER A 201 13.65 1.42 10.69
CA SER A 201 14.17 0.13 10.22
C SER A 201 13.62 -0.31 8.87
N GLN A 202 12.74 0.47 8.27
CA GLN A 202 12.03 0.10 7.06
C GLN A 202 12.95 0.11 5.85
N ARG A 203 12.63 -0.73 4.86
CA ARG A 203 13.36 -0.77 3.60
C ARG A 203 13.01 0.41 2.70
N ALA A 204 11.73 0.77 2.59
CA ALA A 204 11.27 1.88 1.77
C ALA A 204 11.88 3.22 2.19
N ASP A 205 11.99 4.17 1.27
CA ASP A 205 12.65 5.45 1.49
C ASP A 205 11.70 6.52 2.05
N GLY A 206 10.50 6.14 2.46
CA GLY A 206 9.50 7.08 2.95
C GLY A 206 8.08 6.66 2.59
N ILE A 207 7.16 7.61 2.69
CA ILE A 207 5.73 7.37 2.52
C ILE A 207 5.15 8.36 1.51
N MET A 208 4.26 7.87 0.66
CA MET A 208 3.39 8.66 -0.21
C MET A 208 1.98 8.66 0.38
N GLY A 209 1.64 9.72 1.12
CA GLY A 209 0.33 9.89 1.73
C GLY A 209 -0.75 10.21 0.69
N LEU A 210 -1.78 9.37 0.61
CA LEU A 210 -2.92 9.48 -0.31
C LEU A 210 -4.23 9.86 0.40
N GLY A 211 -4.22 9.98 1.73
CA GLY A 211 -5.35 10.47 2.51
C GLY A 211 -5.73 11.92 2.20
N ARG A 212 -6.92 12.34 2.64
CA ARG A 212 -7.46 13.69 2.43
C ARG A 212 -6.72 14.70 3.32
N GLY A 213 -5.84 15.49 2.74
CA GLY A 213 -5.10 16.55 3.41
C GLY A 213 -4.20 17.31 2.44
N GLN A 214 -4.01 18.60 2.71
CA GLN A 214 -3.30 19.55 1.82
C GLN A 214 -1.85 19.15 1.47
N LEU A 215 -1.21 18.30 2.28
CA LEU A 215 0.14 17.78 2.04
C LEU A 215 0.16 16.41 1.35
N SER A 216 -1.01 15.83 1.06
CA SER A 216 -1.12 14.62 0.25
C SER A 216 -0.81 14.97 -1.19
N ILE A 217 -0.09 14.09 -1.88
CA ILE A 217 0.20 14.29 -3.30
C ILE A 217 -1.09 14.38 -4.13
N VAL A 218 -2.15 13.64 -3.77
CA VAL A 218 -3.42 13.65 -4.51
C VAL A 218 -4.09 15.01 -4.41
N ASP A 219 -4.22 15.55 -3.20
CA ASP A 219 -4.84 16.87 -2.98
C ASP A 219 -4.06 17.96 -3.70
N GLN A 220 -2.74 17.95 -3.63
CA GLN A 220 -1.91 18.96 -4.32
C GLN A 220 -2.07 18.94 -5.85
N LEU A 221 -2.22 17.75 -6.45
CA LEU A 221 -2.43 17.60 -7.89
C LEU A 221 -3.86 18.00 -8.30
N VAL A 222 -4.85 17.64 -7.48
CA VAL A 222 -6.26 17.99 -7.69
C VAL A 222 -6.49 19.49 -7.55
N ASP A 223 -5.90 20.14 -6.54
CA ASP A 223 -6.02 21.58 -6.30
C ASP A 223 -5.37 22.40 -7.44
N LYS A 224 -4.37 21.82 -8.13
CA LYS A 224 -3.76 22.37 -9.35
C LYS A 224 -4.56 22.06 -10.62
N SER A 225 -5.64 21.28 -10.51
CA SER A 225 -6.48 20.86 -11.64
C SER A 225 -5.70 20.12 -12.74
N VAL A 226 -4.63 19.40 -12.38
CA VAL A 226 -3.80 18.64 -13.33
C VAL A 226 -4.21 17.17 -13.44
N ILE A 227 -5.04 16.68 -12.51
CA ILE A 227 -5.72 15.38 -12.53
C ILE A 227 -7.17 15.53 -12.05
N GLY A 228 -8.05 14.57 -12.35
CA GLY A 228 -9.38 14.48 -11.72
C GLY A 228 -9.32 14.08 -10.24
N ASP A 229 -10.34 14.39 -9.43
CA ASP A 229 -10.36 14.05 -8.00
C ASP A 229 -10.71 12.57 -7.75
N SER A 230 -9.77 11.71 -8.12
CA SER A 230 -9.86 10.27 -7.95
C SER A 230 -8.47 9.64 -8.05
N PHE A 231 -8.34 8.42 -7.56
CA PHE A 231 -7.19 7.57 -7.84
C PHE A 231 -7.60 6.10 -7.72
N SER A 232 -6.75 5.19 -8.20
CA SER A 232 -7.02 3.75 -8.15
C SER A 232 -5.77 2.95 -7.83
N LEU A 233 -5.93 1.88 -7.04
CA LEU A 233 -4.88 0.96 -6.62
C LEU A 233 -5.27 -0.47 -6.99
N CYS A 234 -4.33 -1.26 -7.50
CA CYS A 234 -4.56 -2.67 -7.82
C CYS A 234 -3.34 -3.49 -7.41
N TYR A 235 -3.43 -4.17 -6.27
CA TYR A 235 -2.35 -5.01 -5.76
C TYR A 235 -2.39 -6.40 -6.38
N GLY A 236 -1.23 -6.91 -6.76
CA GLY A 236 -1.06 -8.28 -7.21
C GLY A 236 -1.49 -9.29 -6.14
N GLY A 237 -1.87 -10.48 -6.63
CA GLY A 237 -2.27 -11.61 -5.79
C GLY A 237 -1.14 -12.22 -4.99
N MET A 238 -1.45 -13.33 -4.32
CA MET A 238 -0.46 -14.04 -3.49
C MET A 238 0.71 -14.67 -4.30
N ASP A 239 0.50 -14.93 -5.59
CA ASP A 239 1.50 -15.51 -6.50
C ASP A 239 2.19 -14.47 -7.40
N VAL A 240 1.69 -13.22 -7.41
CA VAL A 240 2.22 -12.18 -8.28
C VAL A 240 2.40 -10.90 -7.47
N GLY A 241 3.66 -10.54 -7.20
CA GLY A 241 4.01 -9.30 -6.50
C GLY A 241 3.79 -8.04 -7.34
N GLY A 242 3.86 -6.88 -6.69
CA GLY A 242 3.66 -5.57 -7.33
C GLY A 242 2.20 -5.29 -7.68
N GLY A 243 1.99 -4.48 -8.72
CA GLY A 243 0.66 -4.05 -9.14
C GLY A 243 0.69 -2.76 -9.95
N ALA A 244 -0.42 -2.04 -9.96
CA ALA A 244 -0.57 -0.77 -10.64
C ALA A 244 -1.32 0.25 -9.78
N MET A 245 -0.95 1.52 -9.93
CA MET A 245 -1.71 2.64 -9.41
C MET A 245 -1.90 3.72 -10.48
N VAL A 246 -2.99 4.45 -10.34
CA VAL A 246 -3.32 5.60 -11.20
C VAL A 246 -3.73 6.75 -10.30
N LEU A 247 -3.02 7.88 -10.34
CA LEU A 247 -3.50 9.14 -9.78
C LEU A 247 -4.27 9.89 -10.86
N GLY A 248 -5.52 10.22 -10.57
CA GLY A 248 -6.49 10.76 -11.50
C GLY A 248 -7.65 9.79 -11.79
N LYS A 249 -8.54 10.23 -12.67
CA LYS A 249 -9.82 9.56 -12.92
C LYS A 249 -9.67 8.47 -13.99
N ILE A 250 -10.16 7.28 -13.67
CA ILE A 250 -10.38 6.21 -14.64
C ILE A 250 -11.87 5.99 -14.81
N THR A 251 -12.30 5.63 -16.02
CA THR A 251 -13.68 5.22 -16.27
C THR A 251 -13.93 3.91 -15.52
N PRO A 252 -14.86 3.86 -14.56
CA PRO A 252 -15.15 2.64 -13.84
C PRO A 252 -15.69 1.56 -14.79
N PRO A 253 -15.16 0.34 -14.76
CA PRO A 253 -15.75 -0.78 -15.50
C PRO A 253 -17.19 -1.05 -15.03
N PRO A 254 -18.10 -1.50 -15.93
CA PRO A 254 -19.50 -1.73 -15.59
C PRO A 254 -19.74 -2.71 -14.43
N GLU A 255 -18.82 -3.66 -14.22
CA GLU A 255 -18.92 -4.69 -13.17
C GLU A 255 -18.42 -4.21 -11.80
N MET A 256 -17.90 -2.98 -11.70
CA MET A 256 -17.40 -2.43 -10.45
C MET A 256 -18.55 -2.18 -9.46
N VAL A 257 -18.39 -2.68 -8.23
CA VAL A 257 -19.34 -2.46 -7.14
C VAL A 257 -18.88 -1.30 -6.27
N PHE A 258 -19.81 -0.49 -5.77
CA PHE A 258 -19.49 0.71 -5.00
C PHE A 258 -20.04 0.66 -3.57
N SER A 259 -19.30 1.29 -2.66
CA SER A 259 -19.72 1.65 -1.30
C SER A 259 -19.54 3.15 -1.09
N HIS A 260 -20.46 3.80 -0.37
CA HIS A 260 -20.32 5.20 0.00
C HIS A 260 -19.11 5.41 0.93
N SER A 261 -18.43 6.54 0.77
CA SER A 261 -17.26 6.96 1.56
C SER A 261 -17.51 8.37 2.06
N ASP A 262 -17.61 8.53 3.38
CA ASP A 262 -17.95 9.82 3.99
C ASP A 262 -16.68 10.66 4.17
N PRO A 263 -16.45 11.71 3.35
CA PRO A 263 -15.23 12.51 3.43
C PRO A 263 -15.13 13.35 4.71
N PHE A 264 -16.22 13.48 5.47
CA PHE A 264 -16.28 14.26 6.71
C PHE A 264 -15.99 13.41 7.95
N ARG A 265 -16.10 12.08 7.83
CA ARG A 265 -15.87 11.15 8.93
C ARG A 265 -14.41 11.12 9.39
N SER A 266 -13.49 11.16 8.43
CA SER A 266 -12.05 11.12 8.69
C SER A 266 -11.28 11.59 7.45
N PRO A 267 -9.97 11.87 7.54
CA PRO A 267 -9.16 12.09 6.34
C PRO A 267 -8.91 10.79 5.56
N TYR A 268 -9.32 9.64 6.09
CA TYR A 268 -9.14 8.33 5.48
C TYR A 268 -10.41 7.89 4.76
N TYR A 269 -10.26 6.86 3.94
CA TYR A 269 -11.32 6.35 3.09
C TYR A 269 -12.08 5.26 3.81
N ASN A 270 -13.27 5.58 4.31
CA ASN A 270 -14.16 4.59 4.90
C ASN A 270 -15.09 3.97 3.86
N ILE A 271 -15.57 2.76 4.17
CA ILE A 271 -16.69 2.12 3.51
C ILE A 271 -17.79 1.83 4.54
N GLU A 272 -19.02 1.81 4.06
CA GLU A 272 -20.19 1.45 4.87
C GLU A 272 -20.40 -0.07 4.89
N LEU A 273 -19.55 -0.78 5.62
CA LEU A 273 -19.69 -2.22 5.82
C LEU A 273 -20.84 -2.51 6.79
N LYS A 274 -21.81 -3.32 6.35
CA LYS A 274 -23.02 -3.64 7.12
C LYS A 274 -22.93 -5.00 7.78
N GLU A 275 -22.52 -6.00 7.02
CA GLU A 275 -22.47 -7.39 7.47
C GLU A 275 -21.39 -8.17 6.72
N MET A 276 -21.01 -9.31 7.29
CA MET A 276 -20.09 -10.26 6.68
C MET A 276 -20.69 -11.64 6.67
N HIS A 277 -20.44 -12.38 5.59
CA HIS A 277 -20.83 -13.77 5.43
C HIS A 277 -19.60 -14.66 5.30
N VAL A 278 -19.64 -15.85 5.89
CA VAL A 278 -18.61 -16.88 5.74
C VAL A 278 -19.31 -18.15 5.30
N ALA A 279 -18.86 -18.75 4.18
CA ALA A 279 -19.52 -19.90 3.56
C ALA A 279 -21.03 -19.67 3.33
N GLY A 280 -21.40 -18.46 2.86
CA GLY A 280 -22.79 -18.05 2.64
C GLY A 280 -23.63 -17.81 3.90
N LYS A 281 -23.07 -18.00 5.11
CA LYS A 281 -23.76 -17.80 6.39
C LYS A 281 -23.41 -16.44 6.97
N ARG A 282 -24.43 -15.64 7.29
CA ARG A 282 -24.27 -14.35 7.96
C ARG A 282 -23.67 -14.50 9.36
N LEU A 283 -22.66 -13.70 9.67
CA LEU A 283 -22.09 -13.61 11.02
C LEU A 283 -23.07 -12.91 11.96
N LYS A 284 -23.25 -13.48 13.16
CA LYS A 284 -24.05 -12.88 14.23
C LYS A 284 -23.18 -11.84 14.95
N LEU A 285 -23.42 -10.57 14.66
CA LEU A 285 -22.62 -9.44 15.15
C LEU A 285 -23.50 -8.42 15.86
N PRO A 286 -22.97 -7.69 16.86
CA PRO A 286 -23.64 -6.52 17.42
C PRO A 286 -23.97 -5.49 16.33
N THR A 287 -25.11 -4.81 16.47
CA THR A 287 -25.49 -3.71 15.59
C THR A 287 -24.44 -2.61 15.63
N GLY A 288 -23.98 -2.14 14.46
CA GLY A 288 -23.01 -1.05 14.37
C GLY A 288 -21.56 -1.44 14.67
N VAL A 289 -21.21 -2.73 14.76
CA VAL A 289 -19.82 -3.19 15.01
C VAL A 289 -18.80 -2.64 14.00
N PHE A 290 -19.23 -2.35 12.77
CA PHE A 290 -18.38 -1.80 11.70
C PHE A 290 -18.46 -0.28 11.58
N ASP A 291 -19.23 0.37 12.44
CA ASP A 291 -19.54 1.81 12.42
C ASP A 291 -18.85 2.59 13.56
N GLY A 292 -17.84 2.00 14.21
CA GLY A 292 -17.11 2.64 15.31
C GLY A 292 -16.12 3.70 14.85
N ARG A 293 -16.10 4.89 15.48
CA ARG A 293 -15.15 6.00 15.24
C ARG A 293 -15.05 6.37 13.75
N HIS A 294 -14.04 5.86 13.03
CA HIS A 294 -13.84 6.12 11.60
C HIS A 294 -14.57 5.12 10.67
N GLY A 295 -15.32 4.18 11.24
CA GLY A 295 -16.06 3.15 10.52
C GLY A 295 -15.14 1.98 10.12
N THR A 296 -15.31 1.49 8.91
CA THR A 296 -14.42 0.51 8.29
C THR A 296 -13.53 1.22 7.28
N VAL A 297 -12.25 1.40 7.60
CA VAL A 297 -11.31 2.18 6.80
C VAL A 297 -10.47 1.28 5.91
N LEU A 298 -10.29 1.69 4.64
CA LEU A 298 -9.30 1.10 3.75
C LEU A 298 -7.96 1.79 3.91
N ASP A 299 -6.96 1.01 4.27
CA ASP A 299 -5.65 1.52 4.61
C ASP A 299 -4.57 0.71 3.88
N SER A 300 -4.05 1.27 2.78
CA SER A 300 -2.98 0.64 2.01
C SER A 300 -1.63 0.59 2.73
N GLY A 301 -1.41 1.44 3.74
CA GLY A 301 -0.23 1.40 4.59
C GLY A 301 -0.26 0.26 5.61
N THR A 302 -1.42 -0.37 5.80
CA THR A 302 -1.59 -1.49 6.71
C THR A 302 -1.49 -2.84 5.96
N THR A 303 -0.66 -3.77 6.45
CA THR A 303 -0.49 -5.10 5.83
C THR A 303 -1.79 -5.93 5.85
N TYR A 304 -2.36 -6.09 7.05
CA TYR A 304 -3.42 -7.05 7.37
C TYR A 304 -4.76 -6.38 7.69
N ALA A 305 -5.81 -7.17 7.93
CA ALA A 305 -7.06 -6.61 8.44
C ALA A 305 -7.10 -6.63 9.97
N TYR A 306 -7.63 -5.58 10.58
CA TYR A 306 -7.80 -5.43 12.03
C TYR A 306 -9.25 -5.14 12.34
N PHE A 307 -9.94 -6.14 12.86
CA PHE A 307 -11.38 -6.08 13.14
C PHE A 307 -11.63 -5.73 14.59
N GLN A 308 -12.72 -5.03 14.88
CA GLN A 308 -13.19 -4.93 16.26
C GLN A 308 -13.32 -6.34 16.87
N LYS A 309 -12.99 -6.48 18.16
CA LYS A 309 -12.90 -7.76 18.87
C LYS A 309 -14.06 -8.73 18.58
N ASP A 310 -15.31 -8.27 18.65
CA ASP A 310 -16.49 -9.11 18.42
C ASP A 310 -16.58 -9.60 16.98
N ALA A 311 -16.26 -8.75 16.01
CA ALA A 311 -16.19 -9.11 14.60
C ALA A 311 -15.05 -10.10 14.33
N PHE A 312 -13.87 -9.90 14.92
CA PHE A 312 -12.75 -10.83 14.80
C PHE A 312 -13.12 -12.22 15.35
N VAL A 313 -13.69 -12.29 16.56
CA VAL A 313 -14.06 -13.57 17.19
C VAL A 313 -15.09 -14.32 16.34
N ALA A 314 -16.16 -13.63 15.91
CA ALA A 314 -17.18 -14.26 15.08
C ALA A 314 -16.63 -14.74 13.72
N PHE A 315 -15.76 -13.95 13.08
CA PHE A 315 -15.10 -14.30 11.83
C PHE A 315 -14.20 -15.53 11.99
N ARG A 316 -13.29 -15.49 12.98
CA ARG A 316 -12.38 -16.59 13.31
C ARG A 316 -13.16 -17.89 13.54
N ASP A 317 -14.19 -17.85 14.38
CA ASP A 317 -14.96 -19.04 14.74
C ASP A 317 -15.78 -19.56 13.55
N ALA A 318 -16.15 -18.70 12.60
CA ALA A 318 -16.77 -19.12 11.36
C ALA A 318 -15.79 -19.81 10.42
N ILE A 319 -14.57 -19.27 10.23
CA ILE A 319 -13.55 -19.93 9.41
C ILE A 319 -13.17 -21.29 10.01
N LEU A 320 -12.93 -21.35 11.33
CA LEU A 320 -12.56 -22.60 12.01
C LEU A 320 -13.59 -23.73 11.84
N ARG A 321 -14.87 -23.38 11.66
CA ARG A 321 -15.96 -24.33 11.38
C ARG A 321 -16.02 -24.83 9.95
N GLU A 322 -15.27 -24.23 9.02
CA GLU A 322 -15.33 -24.61 7.60
C GLU A 322 -14.01 -25.26 7.13
N VAL A 323 -12.96 -25.28 7.97
CA VAL A 323 -11.61 -25.79 7.63
C VAL A 323 -11.26 -27.13 8.28
N HIS A 324 -12.24 -28.00 8.50
CA HIS A 324 -12.08 -29.26 9.25
C HIS A 324 -11.07 -30.26 8.67
N SER A 325 -10.79 -30.20 7.37
CA SER A 325 -9.84 -31.08 6.68
C SER A 325 -8.38 -30.68 6.88
N LEU A 326 -8.12 -29.48 7.44
CA LEU A 326 -6.77 -28.95 7.60
C LEU A 326 -6.24 -29.15 9.02
N LYS A 327 -4.92 -29.30 9.15
CA LYS A 327 -4.26 -29.45 10.44
C LYS A 327 -3.81 -28.09 10.96
N ARG A 328 -4.28 -27.69 12.15
CA ARG A 328 -3.79 -26.48 12.85
C ARG A 328 -2.30 -26.63 13.19
N VAL A 329 -1.53 -25.58 12.90
CA VAL A 329 -0.09 -25.49 13.14
C VAL A 329 0.25 -24.16 13.82
N ARG A 330 1.45 -24.05 14.39
CA ARG A 330 1.95 -22.77 14.94
C ARG A 330 2.24 -21.78 13.80
N GLY A 331 2.26 -20.50 14.13
CA GLY A 331 2.68 -19.44 13.23
C GLY A 331 4.17 -19.49 12.88
N PRO A 332 4.58 -18.76 11.81
CA PRO A 332 5.98 -18.65 11.43
C PRO A 332 6.82 -17.90 12.47
N ASP A 333 6.23 -16.95 13.18
CA ASP A 333 6.87 -16.24 14.29
C ASP A 333 6.25 -16.70 15.63
N PRO A 334 7.03 -17.33 16.53
CA PRO A 334 6.51 -17.84 17.81
C PRO A 334 6.11 -16.73 18.80
N ASN A 335 6.45 -15.46 18.53
CA ASN A 335 6.04 -14.34 19.37
C ASN A 335 4.57 -13.92 19.14
N TYR A 336 3.95 -14.40 18.06
CA TYR A 336 2.57 -14.10 17.71
C TYR A 336 1.71 -15.37 17.76
N ASP A 337 0.47 -15.24 18.23
CA ASP A 337 -0.50 -16.34 18.26
C ASP A 337 -1.29 -16.42 16.94
N ASP A 338 -0.56 -16.61 15.85
CA ASP A 338 -1.16 -16.71 14.51
C ASP A 338 -2.01 -17.98 14.37
N ILE A 339 -3.14 -17.84 13.69
CA ILE A 339 -4.05 -18.96 13.41
C ILE A 339 -3.69 -19.54 12.04
N CYS A 340 -2.91 -20.63 12.06
CA CYS A 340 -2.37 -21.24 10.86
C CYS A 340 -2.82 -22.69 10.64
N PHE A 341 -2.88 -23.07 9.37
CA PHE A 341 -3.33 -24.37 8.90
C PHE A 341 -2.36 -24.94 7.87
N SER A 342 -2.05 -26.22 7.98
CA SER A 342 -1.26 -26.99 7.01
C SER A 342 -2.13 -28.00 6.27
N GLY A 343 -1.72 -28.37 5.06
CA GLY A 343 -2.42 -29.35 4.22
C GLY A 343 -3.25 -28.76 3.09
N ALA A 344 -3.25 -27.42 2.91
CA ALA A 344 -4.01 -26.76 1.84
C ALA A 344 -3.32 -26.81 0.47
N GLY A 345 -2.03 -27.17 0.42
CA GLY A 345 -1.26 -27.24 -0.82
C GLY A 345 -0.62 -25.89 -1.22
N ARG A 346 0.25 -25.91 -2.23
CA ARG A 346 1.03 -24.72 -2.65
C ARG A 346 0.29 -23.79 -3.61
N ASP A 347 -0.61 -24.37 -4.39
CA ASP A 347 -1.33 -23.71 -5.48
C ASP A 347 -2.46 -22.84 -4.90
N VAL A 348 -2.33 -21.52 -5.04
CA VAL A 348 -3.29 -20.53 -4.52
C VAL A 348 -4.66 -20.70 -5.17
N SER A 349 -4.70 -21.11 -6.45
CA SER A 349 -5.94 -21.31 -7.19
C SER A 349 -6.81 -22.42 -6.59
N GLN A 350 -6.22 -23.32 -5.80
CA GLN A 350 -6.90 -24.46 -5.18
C GLN A 350 -7.35 -24.17 -3.75
N LEU A 351 -7.01 -23.01 -3.17
CA LEU A 351 -7.34 -22.72 -1.76
C LEU A 351 -8.84 -22.71 -1.49
N SER A 352 -9.66 -22.35 -2.47
CA SER A 352 -11.12 -22.36 -2.35
C SER A 352 -11.71 -23.77 -2.13
N LYS A 353 -10.92 -24.85 -2.32
CA LYS A 353 -11.32 -26.21 -1.97
C LYS A 353 -11.19 -26.51 -0.47
N SER A 354 -10.37 -25.74 0.25
CA SER A 354 -10.04 -25.98 1.66
C SER A 354 -10.45 -24.86 2.59
N PHE A 355 -10.67 -23.65 2.05
CA PHE A 355 -11.10 -22.49 2.79
C PHE A 355 -12.38 -21.89 2.18
N PRO A 356 -13.29 -21.37 3.01
CA PRO A 356 -14.59 -20.87 2.54
C PRO A 356 -14.47 -19.52 1.85
N GLU A 357 -15.37 -19.23 0.91
CA GLU A 357 -15.55 -17.85 0.44
C GLU A 357 -16.11 -16.95 1.55
N VAL A 358 -15.67 -15.69 1.55
CA VAL A 358 -16.13 -14.64 2.47
C VAL A 358 -16.79 -13.53 1.66
N GLU A 359 -17.92 -13.02 2.14
CA GLU A 359 -18.58 -11.85 1.54
C GLU A 359 -18.57 -10.67 2.52
N MET A 360 -18.24 -9.48 2.03
CA MET A 360 -18.51 -8.21 2.70
C MET A 360 -19.73 -7.57 2.03
N VAL A 361 -20.75 -7.24 2.82
CA VAL A 361 -21.98 -6.63 2.31
C VAL A 361 -22.04 -5.18 2.79
N PHE A 362 -22.19 -4.26 1.84
CA PHE A 362 -22.27 -2.83 2.11
C PHE A 362 -23.70 -2.39 2.45
N ASN A 363 -23.86 -1.17 2.98
CA ASN A 363 -25.16 -0.63 3.36
C ASN A 363 -26.19 -0.58 2.22
N ASN A 364 -25.72 -0.33 1.00
CA ASN A 364 -26.54 -0.31 -0.21
C ASN A 364 -26.89 -1.72 -0.75
N GLY A 365 -26.45 -2.79 -0.08
CA GLY A 365 -26.69 -4.18 -0.47
C GLY A 365 -25.70 -4.74 -1.49
N ASN A 366 -24.79 -3.92 -2.03
CA ASN A 366 -23.71 -4.41 -2.87
C ASN A 366 -22.76 -5.31 -2.07
N LYS A 367 -22.13 -6.24 -2.77
CA LYS A 367 -21.26 -7.25 -2.16
C LYS A 367 -19.86 -7.23 -2.76
N LEU A 368 -18.86 -7.32 -1.90
CA LEU A 368 -17.49 -7.63 -2.25
C LEU A 368 -17.18 -9.07 -1.83
N LEU A 369 -16.92 -9.93 -2.81
CA LEU A 369 -16.46 -11.29 -2.58
C LEU A 369 -14.97 -11.28 -2.24
N LEU A 370 -14.56 -12.09 -1.28
CA LEU A 370 -13.17 -12.27 -0.85
C LEU A 370 -12.80 -13.74 -1.03
N SER A 371 -11.84 -13.99 -1.91
CA SER A 371 -11.25 -15.31 -2.07
C SER A 371 -10.27 -15.59 -0.91
N PRO A 372 -9.83 -16.85 -0.70
CA PRO A 372 -8.90 -17.18 0.36
C PRO A 372 -7.62 -16.33 0.41
N GLU A 373 -7.10 -15.89 -0.75
CA GLU A 373 -5.92 -15.01 -0.77
C GLU A 373 -6.14 -13.62 -0.16
N ASN A 374 -7.41 -13.21 0.03
CA ASN A 374 -7.78 -11.92 0.60
C ASN A 374 -7.85 -11.88 2.13
N TYR A 375 -7.81 -13.03 2.78
CA TYR A 375 -7.80 -13.11 4.26
C TYR A 375 -6.75 -14.11 4.78
N LEU A 376 -5.93 -14.69 3.90
CA LEU A 376 -4.82 -15.57 4.25
C LEU A 376 -3.47 -15.00 3.83
N PHE A 377 -2.43 -15.30 4.60
CA PHE A 377 -1.03 -15.12 4.22
C PHE A 377 -0.27 -16.44 4.27
N ARG A 378 0.82 -16.54 3.49
CA ARG A 378 1.63 -17.76 3.40
C ARG A 378 2.45 -17.95 4.67
N HIS A 379 2.50 -19.18 5.16
CA HIS A 379 3.40 -19.54 6.25
C HIS A 379 4.84 -19.66 5.72
N THR A 380 5.72 -18.74 6.12
CA THR A 380 7.08 -18.62 5.55
C THR A 380 7.99 -19.83 5.81
N LYS A 381 7.75 -20.58 6.90
CA LYS A 381 8.58 -21.74 7.30
C LYS A 381 7.99 -23.12 6.92
N LEU A 382 6.72 -23.20 6.53
CA LEU A 382 6.01 -24.46 6.31
C LEU A 382 5.26 -24.38 5.00
N ILE A 383 5.78 -25.07 3.99
CA ILE A 383 5.30 -24.92 2.64
C ILE A 383 3.89 -25.52 2.48
N GLY A 384 2.98 -24.77 1.86
CA GLY A 384 1.58 -25.16 1.69
C GLY A 384 0.74 -25.02 2.96
N ALA A 385 1.27 -24.29 3.96
CA ALA A 385 0.51 -23.80 5.10
C ALA A 385 0.20 -22.30 4.95
N TYR A 386 -0.94 -21.89 5.51
CA TYR A 386 -1.45 -20.53 5.45
C TYR A 386 -2.02 -20.12 6.80
N CYS A 387 -2.01 -18.82 7.06
CA CYS A 387 -2.43 -18.21 8.31
C CYS A 387 -3.50 -17.16 8.05
N LEU A 388 -4.43 -16.98 8.98
CA LEU A 388 -5.39 -15.87 8.93
C LEU A 388 -4.66 -14.54 9.03
N GLY A 389 -4.83 -13.68 8.03
CA GLY A 389 -4.34 -12.30 8.03
C GLY A 389 -5.41 -11.31 8.47
N ILE A 390 -6.26 -11.73 9.41
CA ILE A 390 -7.23 -10.88 10.10
C ILE A 390 -6.96 -11.02 11.59
N PHE A 391 -6.85 -9.89 12.28
CA PHE A 391 -6.48 -9.81 13.69
C PHE A 391 -7.52 -9.00 14.47
N ALA A 392 -7.51 -9.15 15.79
CA ALA A 392 -8.29 -8.28 16.66
C ALA A 392 -7.64 -6.89 16.75
N ASN A 393 -8.42 -5.84 16.53
CA ASN A 393 -8.05 -4.49 16.85
C ASN A 393 -8.37 -4.18 18.31
N ALA A 394 -7.45 -3.50 18.99
CA ALA A 394 -7.70 -2.93 20.31
C ALA A 394 -8.58 -1.67 20.21
N GLU A 395 -8.56 -0.98 19.08
CA GLU A 395 -9.41 0.18 18.81
C GLU A 395 -10.79 -0.21 18.25
N SER A 396 -11.73 0.75 18.27
CA SER A 396 -13.08 0.58 17.73
C SER A 396 -13.18 0.65 16.21
N THR A 397 -12.14 1.13 15.53
CA THR A 397 -12.12 1.26 14.06
C THR A 397 -11.75 -0.08 13.43
N THR A 398 -12.46 -0.50 12.37
CA THR A 398 -12.01 -1.64 11.56
C THR A 398 -11.07 -1.14 10.48
N LEU A 399 -9.89 -1.75 10.36
CA LEU A 399 -8.90 -1.43 9.31
C LEU A 399 -8.85 -2.58 8.31
N LEU A 400 -9.01 -2.27 7.03
CA LEU A 400 -8.86 -3.19 5.92
C LEU A 400 -7.53 -2.88 5.23
N GLY A 401 -6.50 -3.65 5.56
CA GLY A 401 -5.19 -3.56 4.95
C GLY A 401 -5.14 -4.12 3.53
N GLY A 402 -3.96 -4.02 2.91
CA GLY A 402 -3.69 -4.48 1.55
C GLY A 402 -4.08 -5.95 1.29
N ILE A 403 -4.06 -6.81 2.31
CA ILE A 403 -4.44 -8.22 2.18
C ILE A 403 -5.85 -8.38 1.58
N VAL A 404 -6.81 -7.56 2.01
CA VAL A 404 -8.23 -7.68 1.65
C VAL A 404 -8.47 -7.36 0.17
N VAL A 405 -7.57 -6.58 -0.44
CA VAL A 405 -7.72 -6.02 -1.78
C VAL A 405 -6.69 -6.56 -2.79
N ARG A 406 -5.98 -7.64 -2.46
CA ARG A 406 -5.22 -8.42 -3.46
C ARG A 406 -6.11 -8.84 -4.64
N ASN A 407 -5.59 -8.74 -5.86
CA ASN A 407 -6.32 -8.97 -7.11
C ASN A 407 -7.68 -8.23 -7.16
N THR A 408 -7.70 -7.01 -6.65
CA THR A 408 -8.86 -6.14 -6.64
C THR A 408 -8.44 -4.75 -7.08
N LEU A 409 -9.04 -4.25 -8.16
CA LEU A 409 -8.95 -2.84 -8.51
C LEU A 409 -9.86 -2.07 -7.56
N VAL A 410 -9.24 -1.22 -6.74
CA VAL A 410 -9.91 -0.32 -5.81
C VAL A 410 -9.85 1.09 -6.37
N THR A 411 -11.00 1.70 -6.63
CA THR A 411 -11.10 3.09 -7.12
C THR A 411 -11.63 3.97 -6.02
N TYR A 412 -10.84 4.96 -5.63
CA TYR A 412 -11.21 5.99 -4.67
C TYR A 412 -11.81 7.16 -5.47
N ASP A 413 -13.12 7.09 -5.73
CA ASP A 413 -13.88 8.07 -6.52
C ASP A 413 -14.35 9.21 -5.61
N ARG A 414 -13.44 10.17 -5.40
CA ARG A 414 -13.63 11.28 -4.45
C ARG A 414 -14.59 12.34 -4.99
N ASP A 415 -14.70 12.47 -6.31
CA ASP A 415 -15.72 13.27 -6.99
C ASP A 415 -17.15 12.87 -6.58
N ASN A 416 -17.36 11.57 -6.30
CA ASN A 416 -18.69 11.00 -6.05
C ASN A 416 -18.79 10.35 -4.67
N ASP A 417 -17.89 10.70 -3.74
CA ASP A 417 -17.87 10.21 -2.36
C ASP A 417 -18.08 8.69 -2.23
N ARG A 418 -17.38 7.90 -3.05
CA ARG A 418 -17.54 6.43 -3.09
C ARG A 418 -16.24 5.69 -3.38
N ILE A 419 -16.16 4.46 -2.87
CA ILE A 419 -15.08 3.51 -3.17
C ILE A 419 -15.64 2.39 -4.06
N GLY A 420 -15.00 2.18 -5.20
CA GLY A 420 -15.30 1.13 -6.15
C GLY A 420 -14.37 -0.08 -6.00
N PHE A 421 -14.91 -1.28 -6.22
CA PHE A 421 -14.19 -2.55 -6.15
C PHE A 421 -14.48 -3.41 -7.37
N LEU A 422 -13.42 -3.94 -8.00
CA LEU A 422 -13.53 -4.90 -9.08
C LEU A 422 -12.48 -6.01 -8.91
N LYS A 423 -12.92 -7.25 -8.78
CA LYS A 423 -12.00 -8.40 -8.80
C LYS A 423 -11.38 -8.54 -10.19
N THR A 424 -10.06 -8.51 -10.24
CA THR A 424 -9.31 -8.56 -11.49
C THR A 424 -7.87 -8.99 -11.25
N ASN A 425 -7.23 -9.57 -12.26
CA ASN A 425 -5.81 -9.86 -12.18
C ASN A 425 -5.00 -8.56 -12.33
N CYS A 426 -4.51 -8.03 -11.22
CA CYS A 426 -3.81 -6.75 -11.18
C CYS A 426 -2.46 -6.76 -11.91
N SER A 427 -1.86 -7.94 -12.10
CA SER A 427 -0.64 -8.06 -12.91
C SER A 427 -0.88 -7.75 -14.39
N GLU A 428 -2.11 -8.01 -14.87
CA GLU A 428 -2.54 -7.77 -16.24
C GLU A 428 -3.11 -6.38 -16.47
N LEU A 429 -3.55 -5.74 -15.39
CA LEU A 429 -4.07 -4.38 -15.43
C LEU A 429 -3.01 -3.42 -15.98
N TRP A 430 -1.75 -3.55 -15.56
CA TRP A 430 -0.66 -2.71 -16.08
C TRP A 430 -0.50 -2.85 -17.60
N ARG A 431 -0.58 -4.09 -18.12
CA ARG A 431 -0.54 -4.34 -19.57
C ARG A 431 -1.73 -3.71 -20.31
N ARG A 432 -2.94 -3.80 -19.75
CA ARG A 432 -4.14 -3.19 -20.35
C ARG A 432 -4.10 -1.66 -20.30
N VAL A 433 -3.58 -1.10 -19.21
CA VAL A 433 -3.40 0.34 -19.01
C VAL A 433 -2.36 0.93 -19.98
N LYS A 434 -1.33 0.17 -20.37
CA LYS A 434 -0.39 0.53 -21.45
C LYS A 434 -1.01 0.52 -22.85
N ILE A 435 -2.08 -0.25 -23.06
CA ILE A 435 -2.72 -0.48 -24.37
C ILE A 435 -3.91 0.50 -24.60
N SER A 436 -4.04 1.56 -23.79
CA SER A 436 -5.04 2.64 -24.02
C SER A 436 -4.67 3.48 -25.25
N GLY A 437 -4.78 2.83 -26.41
CA GLY A 437 -4.45 3.25 -27.76
C GLY A 437 -4.79 2.15 -28.80
N ALA A 438 -5.11 0.91 -28.37
CA ALA A 438 -5.62 -0.12 -29.26
C ALA A 438 -7.16 -0.17 -29.26
N PRO A 439 -7.80 -0.32 -30.44
CA PRO A 439 -9.24 -0.55 -30.54
C PRO A 439 -9.66 -1.80 -29.77
N ALA A 440 -10.91 -1.80 -29.28
CA ALA A 440 -11.51 -2.95 -28.62
C ALA A 440 -11.32 -4.23 -29.45
N PRO A 441 -10.97 -5.37 -28.83
CA PRO A 441 -10.97 -6.64 -29.54
C PRO A 441 -12.38 -6.92 -30.06
N ALA A 442 -12.49 -7.31 -31.33
CA ALA A 442 -13.75 -7.74 -31.91
C ALA A 442 -14.34 -8.90 -31.07
N PRO A 443 -15.67 -8.95 -30.89
CA PRO A 443 -16.30 -10.04 -30.15
C PRO A 443 -15.96 -11.37 -30.79
N SER A 444 -15.53 -12.33 -29.96
CA SER A 444 -15.24 -13.70 -30.38
C SER A 444 -16.51 -14.34 -30.93
N VAL A 445 -16.54 -14.54 -32.25
CA VAL A 445 -17.58 -15.36 -32.90
C VAL A 445 -17.39 -16.79 -32.41
N SER A 446 -18.41 -17.31 -31.72
CA SER A 446 -18.54 -18.72 -31.38
C SER A 446 -18.64 -19.53 -32.66
N GLN A 447 -17.58 -20.27 -33.02
CA GLN A 447 -17.68 -21.33 -34.02
C GLN A 447 -18.14 -22.61 -33.32
N SER A 448 -19.42 -22.91 -33.50
CA SER A 448 -19.96 -24.26 -33.37
C SER A 448 -19.45 -25.12 -34.52
N ASN A 449 -19.03 -26.33 -34.20
CA ASN A 449 -18.62 -27.40 -35.12
C ASN A 449 -19.65 -27.62 -36.24
N ASP A 450 -19.17 -27.72 -37.48
CA ASP A 450 -19.62 -28.77 -38.40
C ASP A 450 -18.57 -29.07 -39.49
N THR A 451 -18.59 -30.33 -39.91
CA THR A 451 -17.54 -31.14 -40.54
C THR A 451 -17.24 -30.91 -42.03
N ASN A 452 -16.01 -31.29 -42.39
CA ASN A 452 -15.50 -31.80 -43.68
C ASN A 452 -15.53 -30.88 -44.91
N LEU A 453 -14.34 -30.54 -45.41
CA LEU A 453 -13.92 -30.66 -46.82
C LEU A 453 -12.39 -30.45 -46.92
N GLU A 454 -11.68 -31.43 -47.49
CA GLU A 454 -10.23 -31.42 -47.77
C GLU A 454 -9.88 -30.62 -49.05
N ILE A 455 -8.55 -30.41 -49.25
CA ILE A 455 -7.77 -30.21 -50.50
C ILE A 455 -7.33 -28.73 -50.77
N PRO A 456 -6.10 -28.41 -51.27
CA PRO A 456 -4.71 -28.87 -51.04
C PRO A 456 -3.70 -27.65 -50.91
N PRO A 457 -2.35 -27.82 -50.84
CA PRO A 457 -1.43 -26.69 -50.66
C PRO A 457 -0.84 -26.13 -51.97
N ALA A 458 -0.57 -24.82 -52.02
CA ALA A 458 0.21 -24.12 -53.06
C ALA A 458 0.65 -22.75 -52.51
N SER A 459 1.74 -22.08 -52.85
CA SER A 459 3.05 -22.34 -53.47
C SER A 459 3.87 -21.07 -53.15
N ALA A 460 5.16 -21.18 -52.84
CA ALA A 460 6.01 -20.04 -52.53
C ALA A 460 6.33 -19.20 -53.79
N PRO A 461 6.44 -17.85 -53.70
CA PRO A 461 6.99 -17.04 -54.77
C PRO A 461 8.50 -16.79 -54.60
N SER A 462 9.20 -16.95 -55.73
CA SER A 462 10.62 -16.73 -56.00
C SER A 462 10.98 -15.27 -56.29
N GLU A 463 12.19 -14.90 -55.84
CA GLU A 463 13.21 -13.97 -56.36
C GLU A 463 12.89 -12.60 -57.01
N SER A 464 13.73 -11.65 -56.60
CA SER A 464 13.92 -10.24 -56.99
C SER A 464 14.33 -10.01 -58.46
N PRO A 465 14.19 -8.75 -58.93
CA PRO A 465 15.12 -8.20 -59.91
C PRO A 465 15.87 -6.94 -59.41
N ALA A 466 17.02 -6.72 -60.06
CA ALA A 466 18.11 -5.83 -59.71
C ALA A 466 17.93 -4.33 -60.07
N ASN A 467 18.75 -3.53 -59.40
CA ASN A 467 19.25 -2.17 -59.66
C ASN A 467 19.01 -1.53 -61.05
N VAL A 468 18.53 -0.27 -61.04
CA VAL A 468 18.97 0.80 -61.97
C VAL A 468 18.93 2.17 -61.26
N LEU A 469 20.10 2.84 -61.13
CA LEU A 469 20.26 4.27 -60.86
C LEU A 469 20.05 5.09 -62.15
N PRO A 470 19.66 6.38 -62.09
CA PRO A 470 20.68 7.41 -62.36
C PRO A 470 20.53 8.79 -61.68
N ALA A 471 21.70 9.39 -61.45
CA ALA A 471 22.14 10.77 -61.65
C ALA A 471 21.55 11.98 -60.88
N ARG A 472 22.52 12.73 -60.31
CA ARG A 472 22.46 14.12 -59.83
C ARG A 472 22.04 15.12 -60.90
N GLN A 473 21.30 16.15 -60.48
CA GLN A 473 21.69 17.57 -60.63
C GLN A 473 21.44 18.29 -59.32
#